data_AF-A0A6J0DEK6-F1
#
_entry.id   AF-A0A6J0DEK6-F1
#
_cell.length_a   1.000
_cell.length_b   1.000
_cell.length_c   1.000
_cell.angle_alpha   90.00
_cell.angle_beta   90.00
_cell.angle_gamma   90.00
#
_symmetry.space_group_name_H-M   'P 1'
#
loop_
_entity.id
_entity.type
_entity.pdbx_description
1 polymer ?
#
loop_
_entity_poly.entity_id
_entity_poly.type
_entity_poly.pdbx_seq_one_letter_code
_entity_poly.pdbx_strand_id
1 'polypeptide(L)'
;MAGSSSLEAVRRKIRSLQEQADAAEERAGSLQRELDQERKLRETAEADVASLNRRIQLVEEELDRAQERLATALQKLEEAEKAADESERGMKVIESRAQKDEEKMEIQEIQLKEAKHIAEDADRKYEEVARKLVIIESDLERAEERAELSEGKCAELEEELKTVTNNLKSLEAQAEKYSQKEDKYEEEIKVLSDKLKEAETRAEFAERSVTKLEKSIDDLEDQLYHQLEQNRRLTNELKLALNED
;
A
#
# COMPACT_ATOMS: atom_id res chain seq x y z
N MET A 1 -37.39 48.64 -171.40
CA MET A 1 -37.33 49.01 -169.97
C MET A 1 -37.43 47.77 -169.06
N ALA A 2 -36.50 46.81 -169.15
CA ALA A 2 -36.55 45.54 -168.37
C ALA A 2 -35.26 45.21 -167.60
N GLY A 3 -34.12 45.79 -168.00
CA GLY A 3 -32.83 45.60 -167.31
C GLY A 3 -32.72 46.29 -165.94
N SER A 4 -33.57 47.29 -165.66
CA SER A 4 -33.60 47.98 -164.35
C SER A 4 -34.18 47.10 -163.23
N SER A 5 -35.13 46.21 -163.54
CA SER A 5 -35.85 45.40 -162.54
C SER A 5 -35.05 44.19 -162.04
N SER A 6 -34.25 43.55 -162.91
CA SER A 6 -33.38 42.41 -162.53
C SER A 6 -32.18 42.84 -161.69
N LEU A 7 -31.61 44.02 -161.97
CA LEU A 7 -30.51 44.60 -161.19
C LEU A 7 -30.99 45.02 -159.79
N GLU A 8 -32.23 45.49 -159.66
CA GLU A 8 -32.85 45.76 -158.37
C GLU A 8 -33.11 44.48 -157.55
N ALA A 9 -33.52 43.38 -158.20
CA ALA A 9 -33.75 42.09 -157.52
C ALA A 9 -32.45 41.48 -156.96
N VAL A 10 -31.35 41.53 -157.73
CA VAL A 10 -30.02 41.10 -157.27
C VAL A 10 -29.51 42.02 -156.16
N ARG A 11 -29.69 43.34 -156.28
CA ARG A 11 -29.34 44.29 -155.20
C ARG A 11 -30.15 44.08 -153.92
N ARG A 12 -31.42 43.65 -153.99
CA ARG A 12 -32.21 43.26 -152.81
C ARG A 12 -31.73 41.95 -152.20
N LYS A 13 -31.37 40.95 -153.03
CA LYS A 13 -30.86 39.65 -152.54
C LYS A 13 -29.48 39.79 -151.90
N ILE A 14 -28.59 40.60 -152.49
CA ILE A 14 -27.29 40.95 -151.90
C ILE A 14 -27.49 41.68 -150.57
N ARG A 15 -28.40 42.66 -150.50
CA ARG A 15 -28.74 43.32 -149.23
C ARG A 15 -29.29 42.35 -148.19
N SER A 16 -30.19 41.46 -148.57
CA SER A 16 -30.75 40.45 -147.65
C SER A 16 -29.71 39.44 -147.19
N LEU A 17 -28.75 39.04 -148.04
CA LEU A 17 -27.65 38.17 -147.65
C LEU A 17 -26.61 38.89 -146.78
N GLN A 18 -26.37 40.18 -147.02
CA GLN A 18 -25.56 41.03 -146.14
C GLN A 18 -26.24 41.18 -144.78
N GLU A 19 -27.52 41.53 -144.72
CA GLU A 19 -28.28 41.59 -143.47
C GLU A 19 -28.30 40.24 -142.72
N GLN A 20 -28.37 39.12 -143.44
CA GLN A 20 -28.29 37.78 -142.84
C GLN A 20 -26.89 37.44 -142.34
N ALA A 21 -25.83 37.84 -143.06
CA ALA A 21 -24.45 37.65 -142.64
C ALA A 21 -24.13 38.53 -141.43
N ASP A 22 -24.53 39.81 -141.46
CA ASP A 22 -24.39 40.76 -140.35
C ASP A 22 -25.15 40.26 -139.11
N ALA A 23 -26.39 39.77 -139.28
CA ALA A 23 -27.17 39.19 -138.18
C ALA A 23 -26.59 37.86 -137.65
N ALA A 24 -25.90 37.09 -138.49
CA ALA A 24 -25.20 35.88 -138.08
C ALA A 24 -23.88 36.20 -137.36
N GLU A 25 -23.14 37.22 -137.81
CA GLU A 25 -21.96 37.75 -137.15
C GLU A 25 -22.30 38.36 -135.79
N GLU A 26 -23.39 39.12 -135.69
CA GLU A 26 -23.87 39.64 -134.40
C GLU A 26 -24.25 38.50 -133.44
N ARG A 27 -24.93 37.45 -133.92
CA ARG A 27 -25.25 36.26 -133.13
C ARG A 27 -24.02 35.45 -132.73
N ALA A 28 -23.05 35.29 -133.63
CA ALA A 28 -21.80 34.63 -133.32
C ALA A 28 -21.02 35.42 -132.26
N GLY A 29 -21.01 36.76 -132.38
CA GLY A 29 -20.43 37.66 -131.40
C GLY A 29 -21.14 37.62 -130.04
N SER A 30 -22.47 37.52 -129.99
CA SER A 30 -23.21 37.38 -128.74
C SER A 30 -22.96 36.03 -128.08
N LEU A 31 -23.01 34.93 -128.85
CA LEU A 31 -22.72 33.58 -128.36
C LEU A 31 -21.27 33.44 -127.88
N GLN A 32 -20.32 34.09 -128.55
CA GLN A 32 -18.92 34.11 -128.11
C GLN A 32 -18.77 34.83 -126.77
N ARG A 33 -19.46 35.96 -126.56
CA ARG A 33 -19.46 36.67 -125.28
C ARG A 33 -20.12 35.84 -124.17
N GLU A 34 -21.22 35.16 -124.46
CA GLU A 34 -21.88 34.26 -123.51
C GLU A 34 -20.98 33.08 -123.14
N LEU A 35 -20.31 32.46 -124.13
CA LEU A 35 -19.35 31.38 -123.90
C LEU A 35 -18.17 31.84 -123.04
N ASP A 36 -17.64 33.04 -123.30
CA ASP A 36 -16.53 33.60 -122.51
C ASP A 36 -16.97 33.97 -121.09
N GLN A 37 -18.23 34.39 -120.89
CA GLN A 37 -18.82 34.60 -119.56
C GLN A 37 -18.97 33.28 -118.80
N GLU A 38 -19.54 32.26 -119.43
CA GLU A 38 -19.68 30.92 -118.83
C GLU A 38 -18.33 30.29 -118.49
N ARG A 39 -17.32 30.45 -119.35
CA ARG A 39 -15.95 30.00 -119.05
C ARG A 39 -15.38 30.69 -117.81
N LYS A 40 -15.54 32.01 -117.69
CA LYS A 40 -15.10 32.75 -116.50
C LYS A 40 -15.84 32.30 -115.24
N LEU A 41 -17.16 32.11 -115.33
CA LEU A 41 -17.97 31.62 -114.21
C LEU A 41 -17.52 30.21 -113.78
N ARG A 42 -17.25 29.34 -114.74
CA ARG A 42 -16.73 28.00 -114.48
C ARG A 42 -15.34 28.04 -113.82
N GLU A 43 -14.43 28.87 -114.32
CA GLU A 43 -13.10 29.06 -113.72
C GLU A 43 -13.21 29.58 -112.27
N THR A 44 -14.11 30.53 -112.00
CA THR A 44 -14.35 31.00 -110.63
C THR A 44 -14.92 29.90 -109.73
N ALA A 45 -15.88 29.11 -110.22
CA ALA A 45 -16.44 28.01 -109.45
C ALA A 45 -15.42 26.88 -109.19
N GLU A 46 -14.57 26.55 -110.17
CA GLU A 46 -13.47 25.59 -110.00
C GLU A 46 -12.46 26.08 -108.96
N ALA A 47 -12.14 27.39 -108.96
CA ALA A 47 -11.28 27.99 -107.95
C ALA A 47 -11.91 27.96 -106.54
N ASP A 48 -13.19 28.24 -106.42
CA ASP A 48 -13.93 28.17 -105.15
C ASP A 48 -13.99 26.74 -104.62
N VAL A 49 -14.26 25.75 -105.47
CA VAL A 49 -14.24 24.32 -105.12
C VAL A 49 -12.85 23.90 -104.64
N ALA A 50 -11.78 24.33 -105.32
CA ALA A 50 -10.42 24.04 -104.90
C ALA A 50 -10.08 24.67 -103.53
N SER A 51 -10.56 25.89 -103.27
CA SER A 51 -10.41 26.58 -101.99
C SER A 51 -11.17 25.87 -100.85
N LEU A 52 -12.42 25.49 -101.10
CA LEU A 52 -13.25 24.75 -100.14
C LEU A 52 -12.66 23.38 -99.82
N ASN A 53 -12.15 22.65 -100.82
CA ASN A 53 -11.49 21.36 -100.59
C ASN A 53 -10.24 21.49 -99.72
N ARG A 54 -9.42 22.54 -99.91
CA ARG A 54 -8.29 22.82 -99.01
C ARG A 54 -8.77 23.14 -97.60
N ARG A 55 -9.86 23.90 -97.47
CA ARG A 55 -10.44 24.23 -96.16
C ARG A 55 -10.99 22.99 -95.44
N ILE A 56 -11.63 22.07 -96.16
CA ILE A 56 -12.10 20.79 -95.62
C ILE A 56 -10.92 20.00 -95.05
N GLN A 57 -9.84 19.82 -95.82
CA GLN A 57 -8.65 19.09 -95.35
C GLN A 57 -8.05 19.70 -94.07
N LEU A 58 -7.94 21.04 -94.01
CA LEU A 58 -7.42 21.71 -92.82
C LEU A 58 -8.31 21.49 -91.59
N VAL A 59 -9.65 21.53 -91.77
CA VAL A 59 -10.60 21.29 -90.68
C VAL A 59 -10.57 19.83 -90.24
N GLU A 60 -10.42 18.88 -91.16
CA GLU A 60 -10.26 17.46 -90.85
C GLU A 60 -8.97 17.22 -90.06
N GLU A 61 -7.84 17.79 -90.48
CA GLU A 61 -6.57 17.71 -89.72
C GLU A 61 -6.68 18.35 -88.33
N GLU A 62 -7.38 19.48 -88.19
CA GLU A 62 -7.63 20.11 -86.89
C GLU A 62 -8.52 19.23 -85.99
N LEU A 63 -9.53 18.59 -86.57
CA LEU A 63 -10.42 17.67 -85.87
C LEU A 63 -9.65 16.44 -85.37
N ASP A 64 -8.83 15.83 -86.21
CA ASP A 64 -8.00 14.66 -85.83
C ASP A 64 -7.05 15.01 -84.68
N ARG A 65 -6.37 16.17 -84.76
CA ARG A 65 -5.51 16.67 -83.68
C ARG A 65 -6.29 16.95 -82.39
N ALA A 66 -7.51 17.48 -82.49
CA ALA A 66 -8.35 17.72 -81.33
C ALA A 66 -8.82 16.40 -80.69
N GLN A 67 -9.14 15.39 -81.49
CA GLN A 67 -9.53 14.06 -81.03
C GLN A 67 -8.36 13.34 -80.33
N GLU A 68 -7.15 13.38 -80.88
CA GLU A 68 -5.97 12.79 -80.22
C GLU A 68 -5.67 13.46 -78.86
N ARG A 69 -5.78 14.79 -78.80
CA ARG A 69 -5.63 15.53 -77.54
C ARG A 69 -6.71 15.16 -76.53
N LEU A 70 -7.96 15.02 -76.98
CA LEU A 70 -9.07 14.61 -76.13
C LEU A 70 -8.86 13.20 -75.59
N ALA A 71 -8.45 12.25 -76.44
CA ALA A 71 -8.16 10.87 -76.03
C ALA A 71 -7.06 10.83 -74.95
N THR A 72 -5.99 11.60 -75.14
CA THR A 72 -4.91 11.71 -74.16
C THR A 72 -5.39 12.34 -72.84
N ALA A 73 -6.24 13.35 -72.91
CA ALA A 73 -6.80 14.00 -71.72
C ALA A 73 -7.73 13.07 -70.94
N LEU A 74 -8.56 12.28 -71.63
CA LEU A 74 -9.44 11.28 -71.03
C LEU A 74 -8.64 10.16 -70.35
N GLN A 75 -7.58 9.66 -70.99
CA GLN A 75 -6.71 8.66 -70.35
C GLN A 75 -6.08 9.20 -69.06
N LYS A 76 -5.56 10.43 -69.08
CA LYS A 76 -4.99 11.07 -67.88
C LYS A 76 -6.03 11.28 -66.79
N LEU A 77 -7.27 11.60 -67.16
CA LEU A 77 -8.36 11.73 -66.20
C LEU A 77 -8.66 10.39 -65.53
N GLU A 78 -8.75 9.30 -66.30
CA GLU A 78 -8.99 7.96 -65.74
C GLU A 78 -7.86 7.51 -64.79
N GLU A 79 -6.60 7.80 -65.14
CA GLU A 79 -5.45 7.53 -64.26
C GLU A 79 -5.51 8.35 -62.97
N ALA A 80 -5.90 9.63 -63.05
CA ALA A 80 -6.07 10.49 -61.89
C ALA A 80 -7.23 10.06 -60.99
N GLU A 81 -8.35 9.61 -61.56
CA GLU A 81 -9.51 9.07 -60.83
C GLU A 81 -9.12 7.80 -60.08
N LYS A 82 -8.40 6.86 -60.72
CA LYS A 82 -7.90 5.65 -60.04
C LYS A 82 -6.96 5.99 -58.88
N ALA A 83 -6.04 6.94 -59.08
CA ALA A 83 -5.14 7.38 -58.01
C ALA A 83 -5.89 8.06 -56.85
N ALA A 84 -6.94 8.82 -57.13
CA ALA A 84 -7.79 9.44 -56.11
C ALA A 84 -8.57 8.39 -55.30
N ASP A 85 -9.15 7.38 -55.97
CA ASP A 85 -9.86 6.28 -55.32
C ASP A 85 -8.94 5.46 -54.40
N GLU A 86 -7.71 5.18 -54.85
CA GLU A 86 -6.70 4.48 -54.04
C GLU A 86 -6.29 5.31 -52.81
N SER A 87 -6.12 6.62 -52.99
CA SER A 87 -5.83 7.56 -51.90
C SER A 87 -6.96 7.61 -50.88
N GLU A 88 -8.22 7.68 -51.32
CA GLU A 88 -9.38 7.68 -50.43
C GLU A 88 -9.48 6.38 -49.61
N ARG A 89 -9.21 5.23 -50.25
CA ARG A 89 -9.12 3.94 -49.53
C ARG A 89 -8.00 3.93 -48.50
N GLY A 90 -6.83 4.46 -48.86
CA GLY A 90 -5.70 4.62 -47.94
C GLY A 90 -6.06 5.48 -46.73
N MET A 91 -6.73 6.61 -46.96
CA MET A 91 -7.20 7.52 -45.92
C MET A 91 -8.16 6.81 -44.95
N LYS A 92 -9.17 6.08 -45.45
CA LYS A 92 -10.13 5.34 -44.61
C LYS A 92 -9.45 4.28 -43.73
N VAL A 93 -8.44 3.58 -44.25
CA VAL A 93 -7.68 2.60 -43.47
C VAL A 93 -6.89 3.28 -42.35
N ILE A 94 -6.25 4.42 -42.63
CA ILE A 94 -5.51 5.19 -41.63
C ILE A 94 -6.45 5.74 -40.57
N GLU A 95 -7.60 6.29 -40.96
CA GLU A 95 -8.61 6.80 -40.04
C GLU A 95 -9.11 5.70 -39.09
N SER A 96 -9.43 4.52 -39.62
CA SER A 96 -9.87 3.38 -38.79
C SER A 96 -8.77 2.90 -37.82
N ARG A 97 -7.49 2.98 -38.22
CA ARG A 97 -6.37 2.67 -37.31
C ARG A 97 -6.23 3.72 -36.22
N ALA A 98 -6.30 5.00 -36.58
CA ALA A 98 -6.21 6.10 -35.62
C ALA A 98 -7.31 6.02 -34.56
N GLN A 99 -8.56 5.75 -34.95
CA GLN A 99 -9.68 5.56 -34.01
C GLN A 99 -9.43 4.40 -33.03
N LYS A 100 -8.94 3.26 -33.52
CA LYS A 100 -8.63 2.10 -32.65
C LYS A 100 -7.47 2.38 -31.69
N ASP A 101 -6.46 3.10 -32.15
CA ASP A 101 -5.32 3.48 -31.32
C ASP A 101 -5.75 4.49 -30.24
N GLU A 102 -6.65 5.41 -30.57
CA GLU A 102 -7.25 6.37 -29.64
C GLU A 102 -8.08 5.66 -28.55
N GLU A 103 -9.00 4.77 -28.92
CA GLU A 103 -9.77 3.95 -27.97
C GLU A 103 -8.86 3.14 -27.04
N LYS A 104 -7.80 2.55 -27.60
CA LYS A 104 -6.83 1.78 -26.81
C LYS A 104 -6.05 2.68 -25.85
N MET A 105 -5.67 3.88 -26.27
CA MET A 105 -4.97 4.85 -25.44
C MET A 105 -5.84 5.28 -24.26
N GLU A 106 -7.13 5.55 -24.49
CA GLU A 106 -8.08 5.91 -23.42
C GLU A 106 -8.22 4.80 -22.37
N ILE A 107 -8.35 3.54 -22.81
CA ILE A 107 -8.42 2.38 -21.91
C ILE A 107 -7.13 2.26 -21.08
N GLN A 108 -5.97 2.42 -21.72
CA GLN A 108 -4.68 2.36 -21.03
C GLN A 108 -4.52 3.52 -20.03
N GLU A 109 -5.04 4.71 -20.33
CA GLU A 109 -5.00 5.84 -19.42
C GLU A 109 -5.84 5.60 -18.16
N ILE A 110 -7.02 5.00 -18.31
CA ILE A 110 -7.88 4.62 -17.18
C ILE A 110 -7.17 3.57 -16.31
N GLN A 111 -6.64 2.51 -16.93
CA GLN A 111 -5.89 1.47 -16.22
C GLN A 111 -4.67 2.02 -15.49
N LEU A 112 -3.96 2.99 -16.10
CA LEU A 112 -2.82 3.66 -15.47
C LEU A 112 -3.25 4.48 -14.24
N LYS A 113 -4.38 5.19 -14.31
CA LYS A 113 -4.92 5.95 -13.18
C LYS A 113 -5.31 5.01 -12.03
N GLU A 114 -5.98 3.91 -12.34
CA GLU A 114 -6.36 2.90 -11.34
C GLU A 114 -5.13 2.27 -10.68
N ALA A 115 -4.12 1.88 -11.46
CA ALA A 115 -2.88 1.31 -10.94
C ALA A 115 -2.13 2.28 -10.03
N LYS A 116 -2.11 3.58 -10.37
CA LYS A 116 -1.52 4.63 -9.53
C LYS A 116 -2.28 4.78 -8.20
N HIS A 117 -3.61 4.82 -8.24
CA HIS A 117 -4.41 4.91 -7.01
C HIS A 117 -4.19 3.70 -6.09
N ILE A 118 -4.13 2.49 -6.66
CA ILE A 118 -3.84 1.27 -5.88
C ILE A 118 -2.45 1.34 -5.23
N ALA A 119 -1.44 1.82 -5.97
CA ALA A 119 -0.10 1.99 -5.43
C ALA A 119 -0.06 3.03 -4.29
N GLU A 120 -0.69 4.19 -4.47
CA GLU A 120 -0.77 5.23 -3.44
C GLU A 120 -1.50 4.75 -2.18
N ASP A 121 -2.60 4.01 -2.33
CA ASP A 121 -3.34 3.44 -1.20
C ASP A 121 -2.53 2.35 -0.47
N ALA A 122 -1.73 1.57 -1.21
CA ALA A 122 -0.81 0.61 -0.61
C ALA A 122 0.28 1.33 0.18
N ASP A 123 0.91 2.36 -0.38
CA ASP A 123 1.95 3.16 0.28
C ASP A 123 1.43 3.80 1.57
N ARG A 124 0.22 4.38 1.55
CA ARG A 124 -0.42 4.92 2.77
C ARG A 124 -0.61 3.86 3.85
N LYS A 125 -1.09 2.67 3.48
CA LYS A 125 -1.25 1.55 4.43
C LYS A 125 0.10 1.10 4.98
N TYR A 126 1.13 1.02 4.13
CA TYR A 126 2.48 0.69 4.56
C TYR A 126 3.03 1.70 5.56
N GLU A 127 2.86 3.00 5.31
CA GLU A 127 3.28 4.05 6.25
C GLU A 127 2.55 3.95 7.59
N GLU A 128 1.23 3.69 7.58
CA GLU A 128 0.46 3.52 8.83
C GLU A 128 0.94 2.32 9.64
N VAL A 129 1.19 1.19 8.98
CA VAL A 129 1.71 -0.03 9.64
C VAL A 129 3.11 0.23 10.18
N ALA A 130 3.99 0.87 9.42
CA ALA A 130 5.34 1.20 9.85
C ALA A 130 5.33 2.13 11.09
N ARG A 131 4.46 3.14 11.12
CA ARG A 131 4.31 4.01 12.30
C ARG A 131 3.80 3.25 13.53
N LYS A 132 2.84 2.34 13.35
CA LYS A 132 2.34 1.50 14.46
C LYS A 132 3.41 0.54 14.98
N LEU A 133 4.23 -0.01 14.08
CA LEU A 133 5.32 -0.92 14.45
C LEU A 133 6.31 -0.23 15.40
N VAL A 134 6.74 0.99 15.06
CA VAL A 134 7.68 1.77 15.90
C VAL A 134 7.11 2.02 17.31
N ILE A 135 5.81 2.29 17.43
CA ILE A 135 5.18 2.49 18.74
C ILE A 135 5.20 1.19 19.55
N ILE A 136 4.86 0.06 18.92
CA ILE A 136 4.83 -1.24 19.58
C ILE A 136 6.24 -1.68 19.98
N GLU A 137 7.25 -1.44 19.14
CA GLU A 137 8.66 -1.71 19.46
C GLU A 137 9.10 -0.90 20.69
N SER A 138 8.75 0.38 20.76
CA SER A 138 9.07 1.20 21.94
C SER A 138 8.33 0.75 23.21
N ASP A 139 7.07 0.32 23.09
CA ASP A 139 6.32 -0.20 24.23
C ASP A 139 6.82 -1.57 24.69
N LEU A 140 7.31 -2.40 23.75
CA LEU A 140 7.97 -3.67 24.04
C LEU A 140 9.26 -3.47 24.82
N GLU A 141 10.14 -2.57 24.36
CA GLU A 141 11.40 -2.24 25.08
C GLU A 141 11.12 -1.82 26.53
N ARG A 142 10.12 -0.95 26.74
CA ARG A 142 9.71 -0.53 28.10
C ARG A 142 9.17 -1.68 28.94
N ALA A 143 8.44 -2.61 28.33
CA ALA A 143 7.90 -3.77 29.03
C ALA A 143 9.02 -4.74 29.43
N GLU A 144 10.01 -4.93 28.56
CA GLU A 144 11.21 -5.74 28.81
C GLU A 144 12.04 -5.15 29.96
N GLU A 145 12.36 -3.85 29.92
CA GLU A 145 13.08 -3.18 31.03
C GLU A 145 12.36 -3.33 32.37
N ARG A 146 11.01 -3.25 32.37
CA ARG A 146 10.20 -3.44 33.58
C ARG A 146 10.22 -4.88 34.08
N ALA A 147 10.21 -5.85 33.16
CA ALA A 147 10.28 -7.26 33.48
C ALA A 147 11.63 -7.59 34.12
N GLU A 148 12.74 -7.16 33.50
CA GLU A 148 14.09 -7.35 34.05
C GLU A 148 14.25 -6.76 35.46
N LEU A 149 13.75 -5.54 35.68
CA LEU A 149 13.77 -4.92 37.01
C LEU A 149 12.95 -5.73 38.03
N SER A 150 11.81 -6.28 37.61
CA SER A 150 10.95 -7.10 38.48
C SER A 150 11.61 -8.44 38.81
N GLU A 151 12.26 -9.08 37.84
CA GLU A 151 13.00 -10.32 38.04
C GLU A 151 14.18 -10.10 38.99
N GLY A 152 14.93 -9.00 38.86
CA GLY A 152 15.99 -8.64 39.79
C GLY A 152 15.49 -8.51 41.24
N LYS A 153 14.37 -7.81 41.45
CA LYS A 153 13.75 -7.69 42.78
C LYS A 153 13.26 -9.03 43.33
N CYS A 154 12.73 -9.90 42.48
CA CYS A 154 12.32 -11.24 42.92
C CYS A 154 13.52 -12.06 43.39
N ALA A 155 14.63 -12.01 42.65
CA ALA A 155 15.87 -12.69 43.03
C ALA A 155 16.44 -12.18 44.37
N GLU A 156 16.47 -10.85 44.57
CA GLU A 156 16.88 -10.25 45.84
C GLU A 156 16.01 -10.71 47.01
N LEU A 157 14.68 -10.67 46.85
CA LEU A 157 13.73 -11.12 47.88
C LEU A 157 13.84 -12.62 48.17
N GLU A 158 14.10 -13.45 47.16
CA GLU A 158 14.34 -14.89 47.34
C GLU A 158 15.60 -15.16 48.18
N GLU A 159 16.66 -14.38 47.98
CA GLU A 159 17.90 -14.48 48.76
C GLU A 159 17.70 -14.01 50.22
N GLU A 160 16.99 -12.90 50.43
CA GLU A 160 16.61 -12.43 51.76
C GLU A 160 15.77 -13.47 52.50
N LEU A 161 14.75 -14.03 51.83
CA LEU A 161 13.89 -15.06 52.41
C LEU A 161 14.69 -16.29 52.85
N LYS A 162 15.66 -16.73 52.05
CA LYS A 162 16.55 -17.84 52.39
C LYS A 162 17.37 -17.53 53.65
N THR A 163 17.88 -16.31 53.74
CA THR A 163 18.66 -15.85 54.91
C THR A 163 17.79 -15.81 56.17
N VAL A 164 16.60 -15.20 56.09
CA VAL A 164 15.64 -15.14 57.21
C VAL A 164 15.21 -16.54 57.65
N THR A 165 14.94 -17.44 56.70
CA THR A 165 14.58 -18.83 56.99
C THR A 165 15.68 -19.57 57.75
N ASN A 166 16.94 -19.37 57.36
CA ASN A 166 18.07 -19.97 58.08
C ASN A 166 18.21 -19.41 59.50
N ASN A 167 18.03 -18.10 59.67
CA ASN A 167 18.06 -17.46 60.98
C ASN A 167 16.92 -17.97 61.88
N LEU A 168 15.71 -18.11 61.35
CA LEU A 168 14.56 -18.64 62.07
C LEU A 168 14.85 -20.05 62.59
N LYS A 169 15.36 -20.96 61.75
CA LYS A 169 15.74 -22.32 62.16
C LYS A 169 16.77 -22.33 63.30
N SER A 170 17.73 -21.41 63.27
CA SER A 170 18.73 -21.27 64.34
C SER A 170 18.08 -20.81 65.65
N LEU A 171 17.17 -19.83 65.58
CA LEU A 171 16.42 -19.34 66.75
C LEU A 171 15.48 -20.39 67.32
N GLU A 172 14.77 -21.15 66.48
CA GLU A 172 13.93 -22.27 66.91
C GLU A 172 14.76 -23.32 67.67
N ALA A 173 15.92 -23.72 67.14
CA ALA A 173 16.81 -24.64 67.82
C ALA A 173 17.37 -24.09 69.14
N GLN A 174 17.57 -22.76 69.25
CA GLN A 174 17.95 -22.12 70.51
C GLN A 174 16.80 -22.09 71.51
N ALA A 175 15.59 -21.76 71.07
CA ALA A 175 14.40 -21.74 71.91
C ALA A 175 14.12 -23.14 72.50
N GLU A 176 14.24 -24.20 71.71
CA GLU A 176 14.09 -25.58 72.18
C GLU A 176 15.15 -25.95 73.23
N LYS A 177 16.41 -25.53 73.03
CA LYS A 177 17.48 -25.72 74.02
C LYS A 177 17.22 -24.97 75.33
N TYR A 178 16.69 -23.75 75.26
CA TYR A 178 16.37 -22.98 76.47
C TYR A 178 15.17 -23.56 77.21
N SER A 179 14.13 -24.01 76.50
CA SER A 179 13.00 -24.73 77.09
C SER A 179 13.45 -26.00 77.82
N GLN A 180 14.30 -26.82 77.21
CA GLN A 180 14.86 -28.01 77.90
C GLN A 180 15.70 -27.66 79.14
N LYS A 181 16.36 -26.49 79.16
CA LYS A 181 17.09 -26.03 80.35
C LYS A 181 16.13 -25.55 81.43
N GLU A 182 15.07 -24.86 81.04
CA GLU A 182 14.00 -24.42 81.94
C GLU A 182 13.36 -25.61 82.65
N ASP A 183 12.96 -26.65 81.91
CA ASP A 183 12.40 -27.89 82.48
C ASP A 183 13.35 -28.54 83.53
N LYS A 184 14.65 -28.57 83.23
CA LYS A 184 15.66 -29.12 84.17
C LYS A 184 15.79 -28.27 85.43
N TYR A 185 15.83 -26.95 85.28
CA TYR A 185 15.90 -26.06 86.43
C TYR A 185 14.62 -26.11 87.26
N GLU A 186 13.45 -26.24 86.64
CA GLU A 186 12.19 -26.47 87.36
C GLU A 186 12.22 -27.76 88.19
N GLU A 187 12.73 -28.87 87.61
CA GLU A 187 12.88 -30.13 88.33
C GLU A 187 13.90 -30.03 89.47
N GLU A 188 15.05 -29.40 89.26
CA GLU A 188 16.06 -29.14 90.29
C GLU A 188 15.50 -28.28 91.42
N ILE A 189 14.79 -27.18 91.10
CA ILE A 189 14.13 -26.32 92.08
C ILE A 189 13.12 -27.11 92.89
N LYS A 190 12.34 -28.00 92.27
CA LYS A 190 11.37 -28.84 92.98
C LYS A 190 12.06 -29.79 93.96
N VAL A 191 13.11 -30.49 93.52
CA VAL A 191 13.90 -31.40 94.38
C VAL A 191 14.54 -30.65 95.54
N LEU A 192 15.14 -29.48 95.28
CA LEU A 192 15.73 -28.64 96.32
C LEU A 192 14.68 -28.12 97.30
N SER A 193 13.50 -27.76 96.80
CA SER A 193 12.37 -27.30 97.62
C SER A 193 11.84 -28.42 98.53
N ASP A 194 11.75 -29.65 98.03
CA ASP A 194 11.33 -30.80 98.83
C ASP A 194 12.39 -31.15 99.89
N LYS A 195 13.68 -31.14 99.54
CA LYS A 195 14.78 -31.30 100.51
C LYS A 195 14.79 -30.23 101.58
N LEU A 196 14.49 -28.98 101.21
CA LEU A 196 14.41 -27.87 102.14
C LEU A 196 13.29 -28.12 103.16
N LYS A 197 12.09 -28.52 102.70
CA LYS A 197 10.97 -28.87 103.60
C LYS A 197 11.31 -30.04 104.53
N GLU A 198 11.98 -31.07 104.03
CA GLU A 198 12.45 -32.19 104.87
C GLU A 198 13.47 -31.72 105.93
N ALA A 199 14.40 -30.85 105.54
CA ALA A 199 15.37 -30.28 106.47
C ALA A 199 14.70 -29.37 107.52
N GLU A 200 13.74 -28.54 107.11
CA GLU A 200 12.93 -27.68 107.99
C GLU A 200 12.14 -28.52 109.01
N THR A 201 11.39 -29.52 108.56
CA THR A 201 10.63 -30.40 109.46
C THR A 201 11.54 -31.17 110.44
N ARG A 202 12.73 -31.60 109.98
CA ARG A 202 13.73 -32.23 110.85
C ARG A 202 14.31 -31.25 111.87
N ALA A 203 14.58 -30.01 111.47
CA ALA A 203 15.06 -28.95 112.35
C ALA A 203 14.00 -28.62 113.42
N GLU A 204 12.73 -28.45 113.03
CA GLU A 204 11.62 -28.24 113.97
C GLU A 204 11.48 -29.39 114.97
N PHE A 205 11.64 -30.64 114.54
CA PHE A 205 11.60 -31.79 115.44
C PHE A 205 12.78 -31.80 116.43
N ALA A 206 13.97 -31.44 115.96
CA ALA A 206 15.15 -31.31 116.82
C ALA A 206 14.95 -30.19 117.85
N GLU A 207 14.45 -29.02 117.46
CA GLU A 207 14.12 -27.91 118.37
C GLU A 207 13.08 -28.31 119.42
N ARG A 208 12.02 -29.02 119.03
CA ARG A 208 11.04 -29.60 119.98
C ARG A 208 11.66 -30.63 120.94
N SER A 209 12.63 -31.39 120.46
CA SER A 209 13.33 -32.38 121.29
C SER A 209 14.26 -31.69 122.29
N VAL A 210 14.97 -30.64 121.87
CA VAL A 210 15.82 -29.81 122.72
C VAL A 210 14.97 -29.17 123.82
N THR A 211 13.90 -28.47 123.49
CA THR A 211 12.99 -27.85 124.48
C THR A 211 12.41 -28.85 125.49
N LYS A 212 12.10 -30.08 125.05
CA LYS A 212 11.63 -31.15 125.95
C LYS A 212 12.74 -31.65 126.89
N LEU A 213 13.96 -31.81 126.37
CA LEU A 213 15.12 -32.21 127.15
C LEU A 213 15.52 -31.12 128.15
N GLU A 214 15.52 -29.86 127.75
CA GLU A 214 15.74 -28.69 128.62
C GLU A 214 14.76 -28.69 129.78
N LYS A 215 13.45 -28.85 129.52
CA LYS A 215 12.45 -28.97 130.58
C LYS A 215 12.72 -30.16 131.53
N SER A 216 13.17 -31.29 130.98
CA SER A 216 13.51 -32.47 131.79
C SER A 216 14.75 -32.23 132.64
N ILE A 217 15.71 -31.45 132.13
CA ILE A 217 16.89 -31.00 132.88
C ILE A 217 16.44 -30.09 134.03
N ASP A 218 15.61 -29.08 133.76
CA ASP A 218 15.07 -28.17 134.79
C ASP A 218 14.34 -28.96 135.90
N ASP A 219 13.44 -29.89 135.52
CA ASP A 219 12.69 -30.72 136.47
C ASP A 219 13.64 -31.60 137.33
N LEU A 220 14.73 -32.11 136.74
CA LEU A 220 15.74 -32.92 137.46
C LEU A 220 16.64 -32.05 138.35
N GLU A 221 16.99 -30.84 137.91
CA GLU A 221 17.76 -29.87 138.69
C GLU A 221 16.96 -29.41 139.92
N ASP A 222 15.66 -29.14 139.77
CA ASP A 222 14.75 -28.82 140.88
C ASP A 222 14.65 -29.98 141.89
N GLN A 223 14.51 -31.22 141.40
CA GLN A 223 14.53 -32.41 142.25
C GLN A 223 15.85 -32.55 143.01
N LEU A 224 16.97 -32.35 142.33
CA LEU A 224 18.30 -32.40 142.93
C LEU A 224 18.46 -31.32 144.01
N TYR A 225 17.99 -30.09 143.73
CA TYR A 225 18.03 -29.00 144.69
C TYR A 225 17.20 -29.32 145.94
N HIS A 226 15.99 -29.84 145.77
CA HIS A 226 15.16 -30.30 146.88
C HIS A 226 15.82 -31.41 147.69
N GLN A 227 16.45 -32.40 147.04
CA GLN A 227 17.18 -33.46 147.70
C GLN A 227 18.39 -32.94 148.47
N LEU A 228 19.13 -31.97 147.92
CA LEU A 228 20.24 -31.30 148.59
C LEU A 228 19.77 -30.49 149.79
N GLU A 229 18.65 -29.78 149.68
CA GLU A 229 18.07 -29.02 150.80
C GLU A 229 17.56 -29.94 151.90
N GLN A 230 16.89 -31.05 151.56
CA GLN A 230 16.52 -32.11 152.51
C GLN A 230 17.74 -32.69 153.20
N ASN A 231 18.80 -33.05 152.45
CA ASN A 231 20.05 -33.53 153.04
C ASN A 231 20.66 -32.49 153.98
N ARG A 232 20.62 -31.21 153.61
CA ARG A 232 21.14 -30.12 154.45
C ARG A 232 20.31 -29.94 155.73
N ARG A 233 18.99 -30.06 155.65
CA ARG A 233 18.09 -30.07 156.82
C ARG A 233 18.39 -31.27 157.73
N LEU A 234 18.43 -32.48 157.18
CA LEU A 234 18.80 -33.69 157.91
C LEU A 234 20.18 -33.57 158.55
N THR A 235 21.16 -32.99 157.85
CA THR A 235 22.51 -32.75 158.39
C THR A 235 22.49 -31.74 159.53
N ASN A 236 21.67 -30.70 159.45
CA ASN A 236 21.51 -29.71 160.53
C ASN A 236 20.74 -30.29 161.73
N GLU A 237 19.72 -31.12 161.50
CA GLU A 237 19.03 -31.89 162.56
C GLU A 237 20.00 -32.86 163.24
N LEU A 238 20.85 -33.54 162.47
CA LEU A 238 21.90 -34.40 163.01
C LEU A 238 22.90 -33.61 163.87
N LYS A 239 23.27 -32.39 163.43
CA LYS A 239 24.15 -31.49 164.20
C LYS A 239 23.48 -30.97 165.47
N LEU A 240 22.18 -30.74 165.47
CA LEU A 240 21.41 -30.37 166.66
C LEU A 240 21.32 -31.56 167.63
N ALA A 241 21.03 -32.77 167.12
CA ALA A 241 20.99 -34.00 167.91
C ALA A 241 22.35 -34.44 168.47
N LEU A 242 23.46 -34.07 167.82
CA LEU A 242 24.83 -34.36 168.29
C LEU A 242 25.41 -33.29 169.22
N ASN A 243 24.75 -32.13 169.36
CA ASN A 243 25.16 -31.02 170.24
C ASN A 243 24.28 -30.89 171.50
N GLU A 244 23.35 -31.83 171.74
CA GLU A 244 22.71 -32.05 173.04
C GLU A 244 23.40 -33.23 173.75
N ASP A 245 24.58 -32.95 174.31
CA ASP A 245 25.14 -33.48 175.57
C ASP A 245 26.46 -32.74 175.91
#